data_AF-A0A5E4N1C9-F1
#
_entry.id   AF-A0A5E4N1C9-F1
#
_cell.length_a   1.000
_cell.length_b   1.000
_cell.length_c   1.000
_cell.angle_alpha   90.00
_cell.angle_beta   90.00
_cell.angle_gamma   90.00
#
_symmetry.space_group_name_H-M   'P 1'
#
loop_
_entity.id
_entity.type
_entity.pdbx_description
1 polymer ?
#
loop_
_entity_poly.entity_id
_entity_poly.type
_entity_poly.pdbx_seq_one_letter_code
_entity_poly.pdbx_strand_id
1 'polypeptide(L)'
;MAIILLTHIYNAIIRTEYVPVQWKKAQVIMLLKPGKPSERVTSYRFISLLSSLSKLFEKLLLIRLKPLIEEKKLIPDHQFGFRNKHSTIDQLEYHKVLGPILYLIYTADIPTNTDSTTVMFADDTAILTTSKDQRAATDNLQISINNIYNWTRHWKIKINSDKSVHLNYTLRKTVNISVLLDHTIIPQKDSAKYLGMHLDSRLNWKHHVRQKKLQIKEKMRKLYWLFGRNSTLDLTNKRLLYVSIIKPI
;
A
#
# COMPACT_ATOMS: atom_id res chain seq x y z
N MET A 1 22.41 21.88 25.98
CA MET A 1 21.20 22.44 26.62
C MET A 1 19.91 21.92 25.98
N ALA A 2 19.62 22.20 24.70
CA ALA A 2 18.33 21.84 24.06
C ALA A 2 17.98 20.33 24.06
N ILE A 3 18.95 19.44 23.81
CA ILE A 3 18.71 17.98 23.78
C ILE A 3 18.27 17.45 25.15
N ILE A 4 18.90 17.93 26.23
CA ILE A 4 18.57 17.53 27.60
C ILE A 4 17.14 17.92 27.95
N LEU A 5 16.74 19.15 27.61
CA LEU A 5 15.36 19.64 27.78
C LEU A 5 14.35 18.79 27.00
N LEU A 6 14.64 18.48 25.73
CA LEU A 6 13.77 17.61 24.93
C LEU A 6 13.65 16.21 25.54
N THR A 7 14.74 15.64 26.05
CA THR A 7 14.72 14.35 26.75
C THR A 7 13.82 14.39 27.99
N HIS A 8 13.91 15.45 28.81
CA HIS A 8 13.00 15.63 29.95
C HIS A 8 11.55 15.74 29.52
N ILE A 9 11.26 16.51 28.46
CA ILE A 9 9.90 16.66 27.92
C ILE A 9 9.38 15.31 27.42
N TYR A 10 10.12 14.58 26.60
CA TYR A 10 9.67 13.28 26.07
C TYR A 10 9.48 12.24 27.17
N ASN A 11 10.37 12.18 28.16
CA ASN A 11 10.21 11.29 29.30
C ASN A 11 9.00 11.68 30.17
N ALA A 12 8.74 12.98 30.33
CA ALA A 12 7.54 13.45 31.00
C ALA A 12 6.28 13.03 30.24
N ILE A 13 6.22 13.22 28.92
CA ILE A 13 5.10 12.80 28.07
C ILE A 13 4.80 11.30 28.24
N ILE A 14 5.82 10.45 28.27
CA ILE A 14 5.63 9.01 28.45
C ILE A 14 5.11 8.69 29.86
N ARG A 15 5.60 9.36 30.90
CA ARG A 15 5.19 9.13 32.29
C ARG A 15 3.79 9.66 32.60
N THR A 16 3.42 10.80 32.02
CA THR A 16 2.13 11.46 32.27
C THR A 16 1.06 11.13 31.24
N GLU A 17 1.43 10.38 30.19
CA GLU A 17 0.58 10.06 29.04
C GLU A 17 -0.02 11.30 28.33
N TYR A 18 0.54 12.47 28.60
CA TYR A 18 0.04 13.75 28.10
C TYR A 18 0.97 14.31 27.01
N VAL A 19 0.50 14.27 25.76
CA VAL A 19 1.14 14.96 24.64
C VAL A 19 0.60 16.39 24.54
N PRO A 20 1.48 17.43 24.50
CA PRO A 20 1.07 18.83 24.36
C PRO A 20 0.16 19.06 23.14
N VAL A 21 -0.92 19.83 23.31
CA VAL A 21 -1.90 20.10 22.25
C VAL A 21 -1.26 20.75 21.02
N GLN A 22 -0.25 21.60 21.23
CA GLN A 22 0.51 22.27 20.15
C GLN A 22 1.19 21.25 19.23
N TRP A 23 1.59 20.08 19.75
CA TRP A 23 2.25 19.03 18.97
C TRP A 23 1.24 18.13 18.26
N LYS A 24 -0.04 18.17 18.66
CA LYS A 24 -1.14 17.48 17.98
C LYS A 24 -1.70 18.28 16.80
N LYS A 25 -1.38 19.57 16.69
CA LYS A 25 -1.79 20.42 15.56
C LYS A 25 -0.94 20.10 14.34
N ALA A 26 -1.59 19.93 13.19
CA ALA A 26 -0.93 19.68 11.92
C ALA A 26 -1.45 20.64 10.84
N GLN A 27 -0.55 21.13 9.99
CA GLN A 27 -0.93 21.87 8.79
C GLN A 27 -1.37 20.87 7.72
N VAL A 28 -2.58 21.05 7.18
CA VAL A 28 -3.12 20.14 6.16
C VAL A 28 -2.85 20.71 4.77
N ILE A 29 -2.14 19.95 3.93
CA ILE A 29 -1.89 20.28 2.53
C ILE A 29 -2.69 19.32 1.65
N MET A 30 -3.32 19.84 0.60
CA MET A 30 -4.06 19.04 -0.38
C MET A 30 -3.21 18.85 -1.64
N LEU A 31 -2.91 17.60 -1.99
CA LEU A 31 -2.24 17.25 -3.24
C LEU A 31 -3.21 16.64 -4.24
N LEU A 32 -3.30 17.20 -5.44
CA LEU A 32 -4.15 16.67 -6.50
C LEU A 32 -3.63 15.31 -6.98
N LYS A 33 -4.50 14.31 -7.07
CA LYS A 33 -4.19 13.00 -7.67
C LYS A 33 -3.92 13.20 -9.17
N PRO A 34 -2.84 12.61 -9.72
CA PRO A 34 -2.53 12.74 -11.14
C PRO A 34 -3.71 12.34 -12.04
N GLY A 35 -4.04 13.18 -13.02
CA GLY A 35 -5.08 12.91 -14.03
C GLY A 35 -6.53 12.91 -13.50
N LYS A 36 -6.79 13.48 -12.31
CA LYS A 36 -8.14 13.63 -11.76
C LYS A 36 -8.60 15.10 -11.84
N PRO A 37 -9.92 15.34 -12.02
CA PRO A 37 -10.47 16.69 -12.13
C PRO A 37 -10.24 17.50 -10.84
N SER A 38 -9.80 18.75 -10.97
CA SER A 38 -9.52 19.67 -9.86
C SER A 38 -10.76 20.10 -9.09
N GLU A 39 -11.94 19.97 -9.68
CA GLU A 39 -13.20 20.50 -9.13
C GLU A 39 -13.77 19.57 -8.05
N ARG A 40 -13.27 18.33 -7.96
CA ARG A 40 -13.79 17.32 -7.03
C ARG A 40 -12.88 17.16 -5.82
N VAL A 41 -13.46 17.27 -4.63
CA VAL A 41 -12.75 17.06 -3.35
C VAL A 41 -12.11 15.67 -3.27
N THR A 42 -12.75 14.64 -3.82
CA THR A 42 -12.23 13.25 -3.85
C THR A 42 -10.97 13.08 -4.70
N SER A 43 -10.65 14.06 -5.55
CA SER A 43 -9.43 14.10 -6.34
C SER A 43 -8.19 14.47 -5.53
N TYR A 44 -8.34 15.00 -4.31
CA TYR A 44 -7.21 15.42 -3.49
C TYR A 44 -6.79 14.34 -2.48
N ARG A 45 -5.51 14.34 -2.12
CA ARG A 45 -4.94 13.65 -0.97
C ARG A 45 -4.60 14.69 0.09
N PHE A 46 -5.15 14.53 1.28
CA PHE A 46 -4.83 15.38 2.41
C PHE A 46 -3.58 14.84 3.11
N ILE A 47 -2.61 15.72 3.35
CA ILE A 47 -1.37 15.42 4.04
C ILE A 47 -1.30 16.31 5.28
N SER A 48 -1.17 15.68 6.45
CA SER A 48 -0.95 16.38 7.72
C SER A 48 0.54 16.56 8.01
N LEU A 49 1.00 17.81 8.02
CA LEU A 49 2.35 18.18 8.44
C LEU A 49 2.39 18.43 9.95
N LEU A 50 2.95 17.46 10.69
CA LEU A 50 3.22 17.60 12.12
C LEU A 50 4.48 18.42 12.39
N SER A 51 4.57 19.00 13.60
CA SER A 51 5.77 19.69 14.06
C SER A 51 6.97 18.74 14.12
N SER A 52 8.19 19.26 13.93
CA SER A 52 9.43 18.48 14.02
C SER A 52 9.61 17.80 15.38
N LEU A 53 9.12 18.43 16.45
CA LEU A 53 9.14 17.88 17.81
C LEU A 53 8.23 16.65 17.93
N SER A 54 7.01 16.70 17.37
CA SER A 54 6.11 15.55 17.35
C SER A 54 6.69 14.40 16.54
N LYS A 55 7.29 14.68 15.38
CA LYS A 55 7.92 13.65 14.54
C LYS A 55 9.12 12.99 15.23
N LEU A 56 9.94 13.78 15.93
CA LEU A 56 11.06 13.25 16.70
C LEU A 56 10.57 12.35 17.84
N PHE A 57 9.53 12.75 18.54
CA PHE A 57 8.89 11.92 19.56
C PHE A 57 8.34 10.60 19.00
N GLU A 58 7.59 10.64 17.89
CA GLU A 58 7.08 9.43 17.22
C GLU A 58 8.22 8.49 16.80
N LYS A 59 9.33 9.03 16.31
CA LYS A 59 10.50 8.24 15.94
C LYS A 59 11.14 7.55 17.15
N LEU A 60 11.25 8.25 18.29
CA LEU A 60 11.75 7.66 19.53
C LEU A 60 10.82 6.56 20.05
N LEU A 61 9.51 6.79 20.02
CA LEU A 61 8.52 5.76 20.37
C LEU A 61 8.64 4.54 19.46
N LEU A 62 8.74 4.75 18.14
CA LEU A 62 8.90 3.66 17.19
C LEU A 62 10.15 2.83 17.45
N ILE A 63 11.28 3.46 17.78
CA ILE A 63 12.52 2.76 18.15
C ILE A 63 12.32 1.87 19.37
N ARG A 64 11.51 2.30 20.35
CA ARG A 64 11.20 1.51 21.55
C ARG A 64 10.16 0.40 21.29
N LEU A 65 9.21 0.62 20.39
CA LEU A 65 8.14 -0.34 20.10
C LEU A 65 8.60 -1.47 19.18
N LYS A 66 9.52 -1.20 18.24
CA LYS A 66 9.99 -2.18 17.26
C LYS A 66 10.46 -3.52 17.87
N PRO A 67 11.35 -3.54 18.87
CA PRO A 67 11.79 -4.79 19.49
C PRO A 67 10.62 -5.61 20.06
N LEU A 68 9.65 -4.93 20.68
CA LEU A 68 8.47 -5.60 21.27
C LEU A 68 7.55 -6.20 20.20
N ILE A 69 7.39 -5.50 19.07
CA ILE A 69 6.59 -5.98 17.94
C ILE A 69 7.22 -7.22 17.31
N GLU A 70 8.55 -7.22 17.17
CA GLU A 70 9.31 -8.34 16.61
C GLU A 70 9.34 -9.54 17.58
N GLU A 71 9.59 -9.32 18.86
CA GLU A 71 9.60 -10.34 19.91
C GLU A 71 8.25 -11.05 20.01
N LYS A 72 7.16 -10.28 20.05
CA LYS A 72 5.80 -10.82 20.18
C LYS A 72 5.19 -11.28 18.85
N LYS A 73 5.91 -11.16 17.72
CA LYS A 73 5.43 -11.46 16.37
C LYS A 73 4.04 -10.89 16.08
N LEU A 74 3.82 -9.62 16.46
CA LEU A 74 2.50 -8.99 16.35
C LEU A 74 2.05 -8.72 14.91
N ILE A 75 2.98 -8.71 13.94
CA ILE A 75 2.68 -8.46 12.53
C ILE A 75 2.73 -9.78 11.77
N PRO A 76 1.60 -10.25 11.21
CA PRO A 76 1.56 -11.49 10.45
C PRO A 76 2.39 -11.46 9.16
N ASP A 77 2.82 -12.64 8.71
CA ASP A 77 3.64 -12.78 7.50
C ASP A 77 2.90 -12.54 6.19
N HIS A 78 1.56 -12.58 6.22
CA HIS A 78 0.73 -12.25 5.07
C HIS A 78 0.55 -10.73 4.87
N GLN A 79 1.08 -9.90 5.76
CA GLN A 79 1.08 -8.44 5.64
C GLN A 79 2.44 -7.94 5.18
N PHE A 80 2.50 -7.46 3.93
CA PHE A 80 3.76 -7.07 3.27
C PHE A 80 3.98 -5.56 3.24
N GLY A 81 2.91 -4.77 3.29
CA GLY A 81 2.99 -3.30 3.32
C GLY A 81 3.68 -2.78 4.58
N PHE A 82 4.46 -1.71 4.44
CA PHE A 82 5.11 -0.98 5.55
C PHE A 82 6.04 -1.79 6.47
N ARG A 83 6.46 -3.01 6.07
CA ARG A 83 7.49 -3.78 6.79
C ARG A 83 8.89 -3.44 6.29
N ASN A 84 9.87 -3.43 7.20
CA ASN A 84 11.27 -3.33 6.83
C ASN A 84 11.67 -4.52 5.92
N LYS A 85 12.40 -4.26 4.84
CA LYS A 85 12.92 -5.26 3.87
C LYS A 85 11.88 -5.97 2.97
N HIS A 86 10.59 -5.66 3.10
CA HIS A 86 9.57 -6.00 2.11
C HIS A 86 9.18 -4.71 1.38
N SER A 87 9.36 -4.66 0.05
CA SER A 87 9.41 -3.43 -0.75
C SER A 87 8.25 -2.44 -0.51
N THR A 88 8.56 -1.23 -0.03
CA THR A 88 8.61 0.04 -0.80
C THR A 88 9.69 0.87 -0.13
N ILE A 89 10.85 0.97 -0.76
CA ILE A 89 11.94 1.81 -0.25
C ILE A 89 11.37 3.25 -0.22
N ASP A 90 11.40 3.89 0.95
CA ASP A 90 11.02 5.29 1.25
C ASP A 90 9.55 5.65 1.59
N GLN A 91 8.68 4.70 1.97
CA GLN A 91 7.40 5.08 2.59
C GLN A 91 7.50 5.59 4.04
N LEU A 92 8.70 5.58 4.63
CA LEU A 92 9.00 6.05 5.98
C LEU A 92 9.20 7.59 6.09
N GLU A 93 9.28 8.32 4.98
CA GLU A 93 9.63 9.75 5.02
C GLU A 93 8.45 10.74 4.90
N TYR A 94 7.25 10.28 4.50
CA TYR A 94 6.17 11.23 4.23
C TYR A 94 5.11 11.23 5.35
N HIS A 95 5.44 12.01 6.38
CA HIS A 95 4.53 12.78 7.25
C HIS A 95 4.05 12.20 8.59
N LYS A 96 4.02 10.87 8.79
CA LYS A 96 3.75 10.24 10.10
C LYS A 96 4.63 9.01 10.30
N VAL A 97 5.44 8.99 11.35
CA VAL A 97 6.46 7.95 11.58
C VAL A 97 5.82 6.71 12.21
N LEU A 98 4.82 6.90 13.08
CA LEU A 98 4.18 5.81 13.81
C LEU A 98 2.92 5.25 13.11
N GLY A 99 2.26 6.07 12.28
CA GLY A 99 0.98 5.74 11.65
C GLY A 99 0.96 4.39 10.91
N PRO A 100 1.93 4.11 10.01
CA PRO A 100 1.96 2.84 9.29
C PRO A 100 2.04 1.61 10.21
N ILE A 101 2.86 1.68 11.27
CA ILE A 101 3.05 0.57 12.21
C ILE A 101 1.79 0.32 13.04
N LEU A 102 1.10 1.38 13.47
CA LEU A 102 -0.18 1.24 14.15
C LEU A 102 -1.23 0.62 13.24
N TYR A 103 -1.23 0.95 11.95
CA TYR A 103 -2.09 0.29 10.98
C TYR A 103 -1.77 -1.21 10.85
N LEU A 104 -0.49 -1.59 10.83
CA LEU A 104 -0.11 -3.02 10.80
C LEU A 104 -0.65 -3.77 12.02
N ILE A 105 -0.50 -3.19 13.22
CA ILE A 105 -1.00 -3.78 14.46
C ILE A 105 -2.53 -3.85 14.45
N TYR A 106 -3.18 -2.81 13.95
CA TYR A 106 -4.64 -2.71 13.89
C TYR A 106 -5.28 -3.73 12.93
N THR A 107 -4.58 -4.14 11.87
CA THR A 107 -5.06 -5.16 10.93
C THR A 107 -4.44 -6.54 11.16
N ALA A 108 -3.71 -6.73 12.25
CA ALA A 108 -2.95 -7.95 12.51
C ALA A 108 -3.83 -9.19 12.76
N ASP A 109 -5.06 -8.98 13.20
CA ASP A 109 -6.04 -10.02 13.54
C ASP A 109 -7.01 -10.34 12.39
N ILE A 110 -6.69 -9.90 11.16
CA ILE A 110 -7.53 -10.18 10.00
C ILE A 110 -7.74 -11.69 9.83
N PRO A 111 -8.98 -12.17 9.58
CA PRO A 111 -9.23 -13.59 9.47
C PRO A 111 -8.53 -14.19 8.24
N THR A 112 -7.87 -15.31 8.46
CA THR A 112 -7.27 -16.16 7.42
C THR A 112 -7.95 -17.53 7.43
N ASN A 113 -8.30 -18.04 6.26
CA ASN A 113 -8.87 -19.39 6.11
C ASN A 113 -7.79 -20.35 5.59
N THR A 114 -7.89 -21.64 5.92
CA THR A 114 -6.91 -22.67 5.47
C THR A 114 -6.89 -22.81 3.95
N ASP A 115 -8.04 -22.62 3.31
CA ASP A 115 -8.23 -22.87 1.87
C ASP A 115 -8.05 -21.59 1.03
N SER A 116 -7.68 -20.48 1.68
CA SER A 116 -7.47 -19.19 1.01
C SER A 116 -6.19 -18.51 1.48
N THR A 117 -5.38 -18.06 0.53
CA THR A 117 -4.25 -17.19 0.80
C THR A 117 -4.71 -15.74 0.77
N THR A 118 -4.78 -15.10 1.93
CA THR A 118 -4.95 -13.64 2.03
C THR A 118 -3.58 -12.99 1.96
N VAL A 119 -3.44 -11.95 1.14
CA VAL A 119 -2.23 -11.14 1.00
C VAL A 119 -2.61 -9.68 1.13
N MET A 120 -1.92 -8.96 2.00
CA MET A 120 -2.19 -7.54 2.26
C MET A 120 -1.00 -6.66 1.97
N PHE A 121 -1.28 -5.50 1.38
CA PHE A 121 -0.34 -4.42 1.20
C PHE A 121 -1.01 -3.09 1.47
N ALA A 122 -0.78 -2.54 2.67
CA ALA A 122 -1.49 -1.35 3.14
C ALA A 122 -3.02 -1.54 3.07
N ASP A 123 -3.71 -0.70 2.30
CA ASP A 123 -5.15 -0.75 2.06
C ASP A 123 -5.56 -1.77 0.97
N ASP A 124 -4.63 -2.20 0.12
CA ASP A 124 -4.89 -3.20 -0.90
C ASP A 124 -4.86 -4.60 -0.29
N THR A 125 -5.97 -5.33 -0.39
CA THR A 125 -6.11 -6.72 0.07
C THR A 125 -6.46 -7.63 -1.09
N ALA A 126 -5.73 -8.73 -1.25
CA ALA A 126 -5.99 -9.77 -2.22
C ALA A 126 -6.31 -11.08 -1.50
N ILE A 127 -7.36 -11.78 -1.95
CA ILE A 127 -7.74 -13.10 -1.45
C ILE A 127 -7.63 -14.05 -2.63
N LEU A 128 -6.87 -15.13 -2.45
CA LEU A 128 -6.68 -16.16 -3.47
C LEU A 128 -7.19 -17.50 -2.93
N THR A 129 -8.09 -18.15 -3.67
CA THR A 129 -8.51 -19.52 -3.41
C THR A 129 -8.08 -20.43 -4.55
N THR A 130 -7.77 -21.68 -4.22
CA THR A 130 -7.38 -22.69 -5.21
C THR A 130 -8.25 -23.92 -5.04
N SER A 131 -8.82 -24.41 -6.15
CA SER A 131 -9.56 -25.68 -6.18
C SER A 131 -9.52 -26.26 -7.58
N LYS A 132 -9.79 -27.57 -7.70
CA LYS A 132 -9.93 -28.26 -8.99
C LYS A 132 -11.21 -27.89 -9.71
N ASP A 133 -12.27 -27.58 -8.95
CA ASP A 133 -13.57 -27.16 -9.47
C ASP A 133 -13.79 -25.65 -9.25
N GLN A 134 -14.41 -25.01 -10.24
CA GLN A 134 -14.66 -23.58 -10.23
C GLN A 134 -15.68 -23.19 -9.16
N ARG A 135 -16.73 -23.99 -8.99
CA ARG A 135 -17.79 -23.70 -8.01
C ARG A 135 -17.21 -23.79 -6.60
N ALA A 136 -16.51 -24.87 -6.28
CA ALA A 136 -15.81 -25.02 -5.01
C ALA A 136 -14.80 -23.87 -4.73
N ALA A 137 -14.03 -23.43 -5.72
CA ALA A 137 -13.13 -22.28 -5.56
C ALA A 137 -13.88 -20.98 -5.23
N THR A 138 -15.04 -20.77 -5.86
CA THR A 138 -15.87 -19.58 -5.67
C THR A 138 -16.57 -19.61 -4.31
N ASP A 139 -17.04 -20.78 -3.88
CA ASP A 139 -17.67 -20.96 -2.57
C ASP A 139 -16.67 -20.70 -1.45
N ASN A 140 -15.44 -21.23 -1.56
CA ASN A 140 -14.35 -20.94 -0.63
C ASN A 140 -14.01 -19.46 -0.60
N LEU A 141 -14.00 -18.80 -1.77
CA LEU A 141 -13.73 -17.37 -1.88
C LEU A 141 -14.83 -16.57 -1.16
N GLN A 142 -16.10 -16.96 -1.35
CA GLN A 142 -17.24 -16.31 -0.70
C GLN A 142 -17.19 -16.46 0.82
N ILE A 143 -16.78 -17.62 1.35
CA ILE A 143 -16.57 -17.84 2.78
C ILE A 143 -15.51 -16.88 3.32
N SER A 144 -14.35 -16.78 2.66
CA SER A 144 -13.29 -15.83 3.05
C SER A 144 -13.74 -14.38 3.00
N ILE A 145 -14.50 -14.00 1.98
CA ILE A 145 -15.07 -12.65 1.86
C ILE A 145 -16.06 -12.35 2.98
N ASN A 146 -16.93 -13.30 3.33
CA ASN A 146 -17.90 -13.12 4.41
C ASN A 146 -17.21 -12.93 5.77
N ASN A 147 -16.17 -13.72 6.05
CA ASN A 147 -15.39 -13.61 7.28
C ASN A 147 -14.69 -12.24 7.38
N ILE A 148 -14.03 -11.81 6.29
CA ILE A 148 -13.37 -10.51 6.22
C ILE A 148 -14.41 -9.37 6.32
N TYR A 149 -15.56 -9.50 5.67
CA TYR A 149 -16.62 -8.51 5.76
C TYR A 149 -17.11 -8.33 7.21
N ASN A 150 -17.40 -9.42 7.93
CA ASN A 150 -17.77 -9.36 9.34
C ASN A 150 -16.68 -8.72 10.21
N TRP A 151 -15.42 -9.05 9.96
CA TRP A 151 -14.28 -8.43 10.63
C TRP A 151 -14.20 -6.92 10.34
N THR A 152 -14.35 -6.49 9.07
CA THR A 152 -14.35 -5.05 8.73
C THR A 152 -15.50 -4.29 9.38
N ARG A 153 -16.66 -4.92 9.59
CA ARG A 153 -17.79 -4.34 10.33
C ARG A 153 -17.46 -4.14 11.80
N HIS A 154 -16.83 -5.12 12.44
CA HIS A 154 -16.38 -5.02 13.83
C HIS A 154 -15.37 -3.86 14.01
N TRP A 155 -14.39 -3.80 13.12
CA TRP A 155 -13.34 -2.79 13.16
C TRP A 155 -13.75 -1.43 12.56
N LYS A 156 -14.95 -1.33 11.97
CA LYS A 156 -15.48 -0.11 11.30
C LYS A 156 -14.65 0.34 10.08
N ILE A 157 -14.09 -0.61 9.36
CA ILE A 157 -13.37 -0.40 8.11
C ILE A 157 -14.36 -0.43 6.95
N LYS A 158 -14.38 0.62 6.13
CA LYS A 158 -15.26 0.68 4.94
C LYS A 158 -14.54 0.10 3.72
N ILE A 159 -15.05 -1.00 3.18
CA ILE A 159 -14.57 -1.58 1.91
C ILE A 159 -15.13 -0.77 0.72
N ASN A 160 -14.34 -0.64 -0.34
CA ASN A 160 -14.74 0.01 -1.58
C ASN A 160 -15.12 -1.04 -2.63
N SER A 161 -16.40 -1.40 -2.69
CA SER A 161 -16.94 -2.39 -3.65
C SER A 161 -16.72 -2.00 -5.11
N ASP A 162 -16.79 -0.71 -5.46
CA ASP A 162 -16.59 -0.23 -6.84
C ASP A 162 -15.17 -0.48 -7.37
N LYS A 163 -14.19 -0.53 -6.47
CA LYS A 163 -12.79 -0.82 -6.80
C LYS A 163 -12.44 -2.30 -6.69
N SER A 164 -13.25 -3.08 -5.99
CA SER A 164 -13.08 -4.52 -5.88
C SER A 164 -13.36 -5.17 -7.23
N VAL A 165 -12.52 -6.14 -7.60
CA VAL A 165 -12.63 -6.88 -8.85
C VAL A 165 -12.41 -8.36 -8.57
N HIS A 166 -13.22 -9.20 -9.19
CA HIS A 166 -13.07 -10.65 -9.16
C HIS A 166 -12.37 -11.12 -10.44
N LEU A 167 -11.31 -11.92 -10.30
CA LEU A 167 -10.57 -12.51 -11.41
C LEU A 167 -10.51 -14.03 -11.26
N ASN A 168 -10.75 -14.74 -12.37
CA ASN A 168 -10.56 -16.18 -12.46
C ASN A 168 -9.28 -16.49 -13.24
N TYR A 169 -8.33 -17.20 -12.62
CA TYR A 169 -7.10 -17.65 -13.28
C TYR A 169 -7.27 -19.08 -13.81
N THR A 170 -7.40 -19.22 -15.12
CA THR A 170 -7.65 -20.52 -15.76
C THR A 170 -7.31 -20.51 -17.24
N LEU A 171 -6.92 -21.68 -17.76
CA LEU A 171 -6.72 -21.90 -19.19
C LEU A 171 -7.99 -22.37 -19.90
N ARG A 172 -9.02 -22.80 -19.14
CA ARG A 172 -10.29 -23.30 -19.66
C ARG A 172 -11.34 -22.19 -19.73
N LYS A 173 -12.37 -22.37 -20.55
CA LYS A 173 -13.52 -21.45 -20.53
C LYS A 173 -14.31 -21.69 -19.23
N THR A 174 -14.45 -20.65 -18.43
CA THR A 174 -15.18 -20.69 -17.16
C THR A 174 -16.55 -20.06 -17.28
N VAL A 175 -17.45 -20.47 -16.39
CA VAL A 175 -18.77 -19.86 -16.24
C VAL A 175 -18.64 -18.62 -15.36
N ASN A 176 -19.42 -17.58 -15.59
CA ASN A 176 -19.44 -16.44 -14.67
C ASN A 176 -20.22 -16.84 -13.40
N ILE A 177 -19.52 -16.94 -12.27
CA ILE A 177 -20.13 -17.16 -10.95
C ILE A 177 -19.93 -15.88 -10.15
N SER A 178 -21.04 -15.21 -9.85
CA SER A 178 -21.03 -13.93 -9.16
C SER A 178 -20.61 -14.10 -7.70
N VAL A 179 -19.70 -13.24 -7.25
CA VAL A 179 -19.26 -13.13 -5.85
C VAL A 179 -19.90 -11.88 -5.25
N LEU A 180 -20.41 -12.01 -4.03
CA LEU A 180 -21.12 -10.95 -3.33
C LEU A 180 -20.26 -10.35 -2.22
N LEU A 181 -20.25 -9.03 -2.13
CA LEU A 181 -19.70 -8.27 -1.03
C LEU A 181 -20.76 -7.27 -0.57
N ASP A 182 -21.25 -7.42 0.67
CA ASP A 182 -22.30 -6.53 1.20
C ASP A 182 -23.56 -6.46 0.30
N HIS A 183 -24.01 -7.63 -0.19
CA HIS A 183 -25.10 -7.76 -1.17
C HIS A 183 -24.84 -7.08 -2.53
N THR A 184 -23.67 -6.49 -2.75
CA THR A 184 -23.24 -5.96 -4.04
C THR A 184 -22.46 -7.01 -4.82
N ILE A 185 -22.78 -7.16 -6.11
CA ILE A 185 -22.07 -8.09 -6.99
C ILE A 185 -20.72 -7.48 -7.37
N ILE A 186 -19.63 -8.15 -7.04
CA ILE A 186 -18.31 -7.76 -7.50
C ILE A 186 -18.20 -8.05 -9.00
N PRO A 187 -17.79 -7.09 -9.84
CA PRO A 187 -17.64 -7.32 -11.27
C PRO A 187 -16.51 -8.32 -11.54
N GLN A 188 -16.84 -9.40 -12.28
CA GLN A 188 -15.84 -10.30 -12.83
C GLN A 188 -15.17 -9.65 -14.05
N LYS A 189 -13.84 -9.63 -14.07
CA LYS A 189 -13.04 -9.12 -15.20
C LYS A 189 -11.99 -10.15 -15.62
N ASP A 190 -11.44 -9.95 -16.82
CA ASP A 190 -10.31 -10.74 -17.32
C ASP A 190 -8.94 -10.14 -16.99
N SER A 191 -8.91 -8.90 -16.50
CA SER A 191 -7.68 -8.26 -16.04
C SER A 191 -7.94 -7.28 -14.91
N ALA A 192 -6.98 -7.17 -14.00
CA ALA A 192 -6.97 -6.15 -12.95
C ALA A 192 -5.57 -5.61 -12.71
N LYS A 193 -5.50 -4.44 -12.09
CA LYS A 193 -4.25 -3.84 -11.64
C LYS A 193 -4.10 -4.05 -10.14
N TYR A 194 -3.02 -4.70 -9.72
CA TYR A 194 -2.70 -4.94 -8.32
C TYR A 194 -1.25 -4.52 -8.07
N LEU A 195 -1.01 -3.61 -7.12
CA LEU A 195 0.32 -3.09 -6.77
C LEU A 195 1.16 -2.60 -7.97
N GLY A 196 0.50 -2.03 -8.98
CA GLY A 196 1.16 -1.55 -10.20
C GLY A 196 1.42 -2.64 -11.27
N MET A 197 1.15 -3.90 -10.96
CA MET A 197 1.18 -5.02 -11.89
C MET A 197 -0.17 -5.17 -12.58
N HIS A 198 -0.15 -5.51 -13.88
CA HIS A 198 -1.36 -5.85 -14.62
C HIS A 198 -1.45 -7.37 -14.69
N LEU A 199 -2.46 -7.93 -14.01
CA LEU A 199 -2.70 -9.35 -13.92
C LEU A 199 -3.83 -9.69 -14.88
N ASP A 200 -3.54 -10.57 -15.84
CA ASP A 200 -4.52 -11.08 -16.80
C ASP A 200 -4.96 -12.49 -16.38
N SER A 201 -6.19 -12.90 -16.68
CA SER A 201 -6.77 -14.21 -16.32
C SER A 201 -5.94 -15.40 -16.83
N ARG A 202 -5.18 -15.21 -17.91
CA ARG A 202 -4.27 -16.21 -18.49
C ARG A 202 -2.81 -16.06 -18.06
N LEU A 203 -2.49 -15.08 -17.22
CA LEU A 203 -1.13 -14.78 -16.73
C LEU A 203 -0.06 -14.71 -17.84
N ASN A 204 -0.42 -14.18 -19.02
CA ASN A 204 0.50 -14.12 -20.17
C ASN A 204 1.44 -12.90 -20.15
N TRP A 205 1.23 -11.96 -19.23
CA TRP A 205 2.01 -10.73 -19.01
C TRP A 205 2.15 -9.78 -20.21
N LYS A 206 1.51 -10.07 -21.36
CA LYS A 206 1.68 -9.29 -22.60
C LYS A 206 1.25 -7.84 -22.40
N HIS A 207 0.10 -7.64 -21.75
CA HIS A 207 -0.41 -6.30 -21.47
C HIS A 207 0.52 -5.55 -20.51
N HIS A 208 0.96 -6.20 -19.43
CA HIS A 208 1.90 -5.60 -18.48
C HIS A 208 3.20 -5.15 -19.14
N VAL A 209 3.85 -6.05 -19.89
CA VAL A 209 5.11 -5.76 -20.60
C VAL A 209 4.92 -4.62 -21.60
N ARG A 210 3.80 -4.59 -22.33
CA ARG A 210 3.48 -3.49 -23.26
C ARG A 210 3.37 -2.15 -22.52
N GLN A 211 2.66 -2.10 -21.39
CA GLN A 211 2.50 -0.88 -20.59
C GLN A 211 3.85 -0.40 -20.04
N LYS A 212 4.69 -1.30 -19.52
CA LYS A 212 6.05 -0.97 -19.05
C LYS A 212 6.93 -0.42 -20.16
N LYS A 213 6.91 -1.04 -21.35
CA LYS A 213 7.60 -0.51 -22.53
C LYS A 213 7.14 0.91 -22.91
N LEU A 214 5.84 1.19 -22.84
CA LEU A 214 5.31 2.53 -23.11
C LEU A 214 5.76 3.55 -22.05
N GLN A 215 5.73 3.19 -20.77
CA GLN A 215 6.22 4.04 -19.67
C GLN A 215 7.70 4.38 -19.83
N ILE A 216 8.53 3.38 -20.17
CA ILE A 216 9.96 3.58 -20.44
C ILE A 216 10.14 4.52 -21.63
N LYS A 217 9.42 4.31 -22.75
CA LYS A 217 9.50 5.19 -23.92
C LYS A 217 9.11 6.63 -23.59
N GLU A 218 8.04 6.84 -22.83
CA GLU A 218 7.59 8.18 -22.46
C GLU A 218 8.61 8.89 -21.55
N LYS A 219 9.17 8.19 -20.56
CA LYS A 219 10.23 8.72 -19.69
C LYS A 219 11.51 9.02 -20.48
N MET A 220 11.93 8.12 -21.34
CA MET A 220 13.09 8.32 -22.22
C MET A 220 12.89 9.53 -23.14
N ARG A 221 11.68 9.74 -23.66
CA ARG A 221 11.36 10.93 -24.46
C ARG A 221 11.50 12.23 -23.66
N LYS A 222 11.00 12.27 -22.42
CA LYS A 222 11.14 13.45 -21.54
C LYS A 222 12.60 13.75 -21.17
N LEU A 223 13.43 12.71 -21.09
CA LEU A 223 14.84 12.80 -20.76
C LEU A 223 15.74 12.78 -22.01
N TYR A 224 15.16 12.87 -23.22
CA TYR A 224 15.91 12.73 -24.46
C TYR A 224 17.02 13.78 -24.58
N TRP A 225 16.79 14.99 -24.07
CA TRP A 225 17.81 16.06 -24.05
C TRP A 225 19.01 15.74 -23.13
N LEU A 226 18.83 14.88 -22.11
CA LEU A 226 19.90 14.43 -21.20
C LEU A 226 20.63 13.19 -21.73
N PHE A 227 19.90 12.26 -22.36
CA PHE A 227 20.46 11.01 -22.89
C PHE A 227 20.89 11.09 -24.35
N GLY A 228 20.47 12.13 -25.06
CA GLY A 228 20.71 12.30 -26.49
C GLY A 228 22.18 12.45 -26.83
N ARG A 229 22.50 12.25 -28.11
CA ARG A 229 23.86 12.37 -28.63
C ARG A 229 24.45 13.79 -28.44
N ASN A 230 23.57 14.80 -28.40
CA ASN A 230 23.95 16.20 -28.23
C ASN A 230 24.06 16.61 -26.75
N SER A 231 23.87 15.68 -25.81
CA SER A 231 23.99 15.95 -24.38
C SER A 231 25.46 15.99 -23.96
N THR A 232 25.84 17.09 -23.32
CA THR A 232 27.17 17.33 -22.72
C THR A 232 27.46 16.47 -21.49
N LEU A 233 26.49 15.67 -21.03
CA LEU A 233 26.68 14.79 -19.88
C LEU A 233 27.67 13.66 -20.16
N ASP A 234 28.57 13.46 -19.21
CA ASP A 234 29.47 12.31 -19.19
C ASP A 234 28.70 10.98 -19.07
N LEU A 235 29.32 9.90 -19.56
CA LEU A 235 28.79 8.55 -19.54
C LEU A 235 28.45 8.09 -18.11
N THR A 236 29.25 8.50 -17.12
CA THR A 236 29.01 8.18 -15.71
C THR A 236 27.66 8.73 -15.24
N ASN A 237 27.39 10.00 -15.55
CA ASN A 237 26.13 10.65 -15.19
C ASN A 237 24.94 10.09 -15.97
N LYS A 238 25.13 9.76 -17.26
CA LYS A 238 24.11 9.07 -18.07
C LYS A 238 23.77 7.71 -17.49
N ARG A 239 24.77 6.92 -17.07
CA ARG A 239 24.57 5.64 -16.39
C ARG A 239 23.84 5.81 -15.06
N LEU A 240 24.21 6.81 -14.27
CA LEU A 240 23.52 7.13 -13.01
C LEU A 240 22.04 7.40 -13.24
N LEU A 241 21.70 8.27 -14.21
CA LEU A 241 20.33 8.60 -14.57
C LEU A 241 19.56 7.36 -15.07
N TYR A 242 20.20 6.49 -15.86
CA TYR A 242 19.57 5.26 -16.31
C TYR A 242 19.25 4.33 -15.14
N VAL A 243 20.22 4.12 -14.23
CA VAL A 243 20.05 3.24 -13.07
C VAL A 243 19.02 3.79 -12.08
N SER A 244 18.94 5.11 -11.90
CA SER A 244 18.03 5.73 -10.94
C SER A 244 16.61 5.97 -11.47
N ILE A 245 16.44 6.25 -12.77
CA ILE A 245 15.14 6.69 -13.32
C ILE A 245 14.50 5.65 -14.24
N ILE A 246 15.30 4.95 -15.05
CA ILE A 246 14.79 4.03 -16.10
C ILE A 246 14.76 2.59 -15.60
N LYS A 247 15.87 2.09 -15.03
CA LYS A 247 15.97 0.72 -14.52
C LYS A 247 14.89 0.33 -13.49
N PRO A 248 14.38 1.23 -12.63
CA PRO A 248 13.33 0.87 -11.66
C PRO A 248 11.91 0.74 -12.26
N ILE A 249 11.71 1.08 -13.54
CA ILE A 249 10.40 1.02 -14.21
C ILE A 249 10.13 -0.40 -14.69
#